data_AF-A0A8T4I664-F1
#
_entry.id   AF-A0A8T4I664-F1
#
_cell.length_a   1.000
_cell.length_b   1.000
_cell.length_c   1.000
_cell.angle_alpha   90.00
_cell.angle_beta   90.00
_cell.angle_gamma   90.00
#
_symmetry.space_group_name_H-M   'P 1'
#
loop_
_entity.id
_entity.type
_entity.pdbx_description
1 polymer ?
#
loop_
_entity_poly.entity_id
_entity_poly.type
_entity_poly.pdbx_seq_one_letter_code
_entity_poly.pdbx_strand_id
1 'polypeptide(L)' 'VGCRLSDGLVKTFGVWQKPPNWPDDTPWRVPREQVDGVVDRVFAEYRPVAFFADPGSGFDESDGERYWDGYI' A
#
# COMPACT_ATOMS: atom_id res chain seq x y z
N VAL A 1 -3.55 4.27 -5.18
CA VAL A 1 -4.28 5.28 -5.99
C VAL A 1 -4.83 4.59 -7.24
N GLY A 2 -5.92 5.08 -7.84
CA GLY A 2 -6.41 4.56 -9.13
C GLY A 2 -6.94 5.65 -10.04
N CYS A 3 -7.08 5.33 -11.32
CA CYS A 3 -7.58 6.23 -12.36
C CYS A 3 -8.63 5.51 -13.22
N ARG A 4 -9.80 6.14 -13.42
CA ARG A 4 -10.84 5.61 -14.31
C ARG A 4 -10.53 6.01 -15.76
N LEU A 5 -10.47 5.02 -16.65
CA LEU A 5 -10.04 5.23 -18.04
C LEU A 5 -10.98 6.09 -18.89
N SER A 6 -12.29 6.04 -18.62
CA SER A 6 -13.28 6.72 -19.47
C SER A 6 -13.22 8.24 -19.37
N ASP A 7 -12.78 8.78 -18.22
CA ASP A 7 -12.84 10.21 -17.92
C ASP A 7 -11.64 10.73 -17.13
N GLY A 8 -10.67 9.88 -16.83
CA GLY A 8 -9.46 10.27 -16.10
C GLY A 8 -9.69 10.57 -14.62
N LEU A 9 -10.83 10.19 -14.03
CA LEU A 9 -11.07 10.43 -12.60
C LEU A 9 -10.03 9.69 -11.76
N VAL A 10 -9.23 10.46 -11.01
CA VAL A 10 -8.24 9.94 -10.06
C VAL A 10 -8.84 9.86 -8.66
N LYS A 11 -8.65 8.73 -7.98
CA LYS A 11 -9.10 8.52 -6.61
C LYS A 11 -8.00 7.87 -5.76
N THR A 12 -7.80 8.41 -4.56
CA THR A 12 -6.96 7.78 -3.53
C THR A 12 -7.81 6.82 -2.70
N PHE A 13 -7.37 5.58 -2.56
CA PHE A 13 -8.07 4.54 -1.80
C PHE A 13 -7.50 4.33 -0.39
N GLY A 14 -6.24 4.70 -0.18
CA GLY A 14 -5.55 4.64 1.11
C GLY A 14 -4.14 5.17 0.99
N VAL A 15 -3.62 5.67 2.11
CA VAL A 15 -2.23 6.08 2.32
C VAL A 15 -1.84 5.56 3.70
N TRP A 16 -0.77 4.77 3.77
CA TRP A 16 -0.25 4.22 5.01
C TRP A 16 1.17 4.71 5.17
N GLN A 17 1.37 5.60 6.13
CA GLN A 17 2.65 6.21 6.44
C GLN A 17 2.86 6.18 7.95
N LYS A 18 4.12 6.16 8.39
CA LYS A 18 4.47 6.30 9.80
C LYS A 18 3.83 7.58 10.34
N PRO A 19 2.96 7.50 11.36
CA PRO A 19 2.34 8.69 11.92
C PRO A 19 3.40 9.65 12.47
N PRO A 20 3.13 10.96 12.44
CA PRO A 20 3.96 11.91 13.16
C PRO A 20 3.94 11.57 14.66
N ASN A 21 5.09 11.67 15.32
CA ASN A 21 5.28 11.34 16.73
C ASN A 21 5.02 9.85 17.08
N TRP A 22 5.26 8.93 16.13
CA TRP A 22 5.31 7.51 16.45
C TRP A 22 6.40 7.23 17.51
N PRO A 23 6.15 6.39 18.52
CA PRO A 23 7.14 6.13 19.57
C PRO A 23 8.45 5.60 19.01
N ASP A 24 9.59 6.18 19.44
CA ASP A 24 10.93 5.81 18.94
C ASP A 24 11.31 4.36 19.29
N ASP A 25 10.75 3.82 20.36
CA ASP A 25 10.99 2.46 20.86
C ASP A 25 10.08 1.41 20.20
N THR A 26 9.12 1.84 19.39
CA THR A 26 8.14 0.97 18.75
C THR A 26 8.42 0.92 17.26
N PRO A 27 8.82 -0.22 16.68
CA PRO A 27 9.05 -0.30 15.24
C PRO A 27 7.74 -0.06 14.50
N TRP A 28 7.78 0.80 13.48
CA TRP A 28 6.61 1.02 12.64
C TRP A 28 6.56 0.00 11.50
N ARG A 29 5.37 -0.54 11.27
CA ARG A 29 5.08 -1.40 10.12
C ARG A 29 3.76 -0.98 9.48
N VAL A 30 3.69 -1.06 8.15
CA VAL A 30 2.43 -0.92 7.42
C VAL A 30 1.44 -2.02 7.86
N PRO A 31 0.18 -1.69 8.18
CA PRO A 31 -0.84 -2.69 8.52
C PRO A 31 -1.29 -3.46 7.27
N ARG A 32 -0.56 -4.54 6.94
CA ARG A 32 -0.71 -5.28 5.67
C ARG A 32 -2.12 -5.81 5.44
N GLU A 33 -2.75 -6.40 6.45
CA GLU A 33 -4.14 -6.89 6.35
C GLU A 33 -5.14 -5.79 5.97
N GLN A 34 -4.92 -4.56 6.45
CA GLN A 34 -5.76 -3.43 6.08
C GLN A 34 -5.51 -2.98 4.63
N VAL A 35 -4.25 -2.99 4.19
CA VAL A 35 -3.89 -2.70 2.80
C VAL A 35 -4.53 -3.73 1.88
N ASP A 36 -4.37 -5.01 2.18
CA ASP A 36 -4.93 -6.14 1.41
C ASP A 36 -6.45 -6.04 1.35
N GLY A 37 -7.13 -5.78 2.47
CA GLY A 37 -8.58 -5.59 2.49
C GLY A 37 -9.05 -4.40 1.63
N VAL A 38 -8.26 -3.33 1.53
CA VAL A 38 -8.56 -2.21 0.60
C VAL A 38 -8.34 -2.63 -0.85
N VAL A 39 -7.29 -3.40 -1.14
CA VAL A 39 -7.03 -3.94 -2.48
C VAL A 39 -8.18 -4.84 -2.91
N ASP A 40 -8.60 -5.80 -2.08
CA ASP A 40 -9.71 -6.70 -2.34
C ASP A 40 -11.00 -5.93 -2.66
N ARG A 41 -11.32 -4.94 -1.84
CA ARG A 41 -12.49 -4.07 -2.06
C ARG A 41 -12.39 -3.31 -3.38
N VAL A 42 -11.21 -2.79 -3.73
CA VAL A 42 -11.00 -2.07 -4.99
C VAL A 42 -11.18 -2.99 -6.20
N PHE A 43 -10.65 -4.22 -6.14
CA PHE A 43 -10.83 -5.20 -7.20
C PHE A 43 -12.30 -5.59 -7.38
N ALA A 44 -13.02 -5.80 -6.27
CA ALA A 44 -14.45 -6.13 -6.29
C ALA A 44 -15.33 -4.99 -6.86
N GLU A 45 -15.08 -3.75 -6.45
CA GLU A 45 -15.93 -2.61 -6.84
C GLU A 45 -15.59 -2.05 -8.23
N TYR A 46 -14.31 -1.91 -8.55
CA TYR A 46 -13.86 -1.13 -9.70
C TYR A 46 -13.36 -1.98 -10.88
N ARG A 47 -13.14 -3.28 -10.68
CA ARG A 47 -12.61 -4.22 -11.69
C ARG A 47 -11.44 -3.62 -12.50
N PRO A 48 -10.31 -3.31 -11.84
CA PRO A 48 -9.15 -2.71 -12.51
C PRO A 48 -8.69 -3.55 -13.70
N VAL A 49 -8.37 -2.89 -14.82
CA VAL A 49 -7.79 -3.57 -16.00
C VAL A 49 -6.27 -3.75 -15.89
N ALA A 50 -5.63 -3.02 -14.97
CA ALA A 50 -4.22 -3.12 -14.66
C ALA A 50 -3.99 -2.75 -13.18
N PHE A 51 -3.00 -3.38 -12.56
CA PHE A 51 -2.57 -3.12 -11.19
C PHE A 51 -1.05 -3.09 -11.15
N PHE A 52 -0.50 -1.95 -10.72
CA PHE A 52 0.94 -1.68 -10.74
C PHE A 52 1.43 -1.41 -9.33
N ALA A 53 2.67 -1.81 -9.07
CA ALA A 53 3.42 -1.47 -7.87
C ALA A 53 4.80 -0.95 -8.27
N ASP A 54 5.30 0.03 -7.53
CA ASP A 54 6.68 0.50 -7.61
C ASP A 54 7.38 0.13 -6.30
N PRO A 55 7.95 -1.07 -6.21
CA PRO A 55 8.64 -1.53 -5.01
C PRO A 55 9.93 -0.72 -4.82
N GLY A 56 9.84 0.36 -4.03
CA GLY A 56 10.99 1.18 -3.67
C GLY A 56 11.96 0.46 -2.72
N SER A 57 13.10 1.09 -2.44
CA SER A 57 14.14 0.59 -1.51
C SER A 57 13.76 0.69 -0.03
N GLY A 58 12.46 0.76 0.30
CA GLY A 58 11.98 0.85 1.68
C GLY A 58 12.20 -0.46 2.44
N PHE A 59 12.64 -0.35 3.69
CA PHE A 59 12.85 -1.47 4.61
C PHE A 59 11.88 -1.34 5.78
N ASP A 60 11.33 -2.46 6.26
CA ASP A 60 10.58 -2.47 7.52
C ASP A 60 11.58 -2.23 8.68
N GLU A 61 11.26 -1.29 9.59
CA GLU A 61 12.13 -0.95 10.73
C GLU A 61 12.31 -2.12 11.71
N SER A 62 11.41 -3.11 11.71
CA SER A 62 11.44 -4.25 12.62
C SER A 62 12.43 -5.34 12.21
N ASP A 63 12.54 -5.63 10.90
CA ASP A 63 13.17 -6.86 10.42
C ASP A 63 14.33 -6.56 9.43
N GLY A 64 14.45 -5.33 8.94
CA GLY A 64 15.45 -4.96 7.93
C GLY A 64 15.22 -5.56 6.54
N GLU A 65 14.16 -6.35 6.38
CA GLU A 65 13.75 -6.95 5.10
C GLU A 65 13.00 -5.92 4.25
N ARG A 66 13.15 -6.02 2.92
CA ARG A 66 12.31 -5.23 2.02
C ARG A 66 10.93 -5.85 2.00
N TYR A 67 9.92 -4.99 2.01
CA TYR A 67 8.51 -5.40 2.04
C TYR A 67 8.15 -6.46 0.97
N TRP A 68 8.78 -6.37 -0.20
CA TRP A 68 8.42 -7.11 -1.41
C TRP A 68 9.22 -8.40 -1.64
N ASP A 69 10.31 -8.65 -0.92
CA ASP A 69 11.28 -9.71 -1.26
C ASP A 69 10.67 -11.14 -1.21
N GLY A 70 9.59 -11.35 -0.46
CA GLY A 70 8.85 -12.63 -0.43
C GLY A 70 7.80 -12.80 -1.53
N TYR A 71 7.58 -11.78 -2.38
CA TYR A 71 6.48 -11.72 -3.34
C TYR A 71 6.94 -11.53 -4.81
N ILE A 72 8.25 -11.33 -5.05
CA ILE A 72 8.86 -11.19 -6.39
C ILE A 72 9.95 -12.23 -6.64
#